data_AF-A0A3C1CGN5-F1
#
_entry.id   AF-A0A3C1CGN5-F1
#
_cell.length_a   1.000
_cell.length_b   1.000
_cell.length_c   1.000
_cell.angle_alpha   90.00
_cell.angle_beta   90.00
_cell.angle_gamma   90.00
#
_symmetry.space_group_name_H-M   'P 1'
#
loop_
_entity.id
_entity.type
_entity.pdbx_description
1 polymer ?
#
loop_
_entity_poly.entity_id
_entity_poly.type
_entity_poly.pdbx_seq_one_letter_code
_entity_poly.pdbx_strand_id
1 'polypeptide(L)'
;MAKVGRNETCPCGSGRKAKRCCYSAERLEAEVQVRRRLRTLVAQSLPDLADVDGDELRELVHQAIHLPERDLSLQVRLPALASPEVERAAAALLADDDYEFDDWVMKVALQLATPERRLEVAQAVADLRDQDKIDRRVAAVALLDLGEASESAVCLASVAESIAVSAGRERTPSGLLVAS
;
A
#
# COMPACT_ATOMS: atom_id res chain seq x y z
N MET A 1 21.91 1.86 -11.35
CA MET A 1 21.47 3.21 -10.97
C MET A 1 22.68 4.14 -10.86
N ALA A 2 22.65 5.30 -11.51
CA ALA A 2 23.74 6.29 -11.42
C ALA A 2 23.82 6.82 -9.98
N LYS A 3 25.03 6.81 -9.40
CA LYS A 3 25.27 7.25 -8.03
C LYS A 3 25.21 8.78 -8.02
N VAL A 4 24.04 9.36 -7.71
CA VAL A 4 23.86 10.82 -7.63
C VAL A 4 24.82 11.40 -6.60
N GLY A 5 25.66 12.33 -7.04
CA GLY A 5 26.60 13.05 -6.18
C GLY A 5 25.89 13.92 -5.16
N ARG A 6 26.40 13.97 -3.93
CA ARG A 6 25.80 14.70 -2.79
C ARG A 6 25.49 16.18 -3.08
N ASN A 7 26.28 16.82 -3.96
CA ASN A 7 26.11 18.23 -4.35
C ASN A 7 25.41 18.41 -5.71
N GLU A 8 25.09 17.33 -6.43
CA GLU A 8 24.40 17.38 -7.72
C GLU A 8 22.94 17.78 -7.55
N THR A 9 22.32 18.22 -8.63
CA THR A 9 20.88 18.49 -8.68
C THR A 9 20.11 17.21 -8.36
N CYS A 10 19.13 17.32 -7.47
CA CYS A 10 18.34 16.18 -7.03
C CYS A 10 17.48 15.64 -8.20
N PRO A 11 17.46 14.31 -8.44
CA PRO A 11 16.74 13.71 -9.57
C PRO A 11 15.21 13.83 -9.48
N CYS A 12 14.66 14.26 -8.35
CA CYS A 12 13.22 14.47 -8.16
C CYS A 12 12.67 15.73 -8.85
N GLY A 13 13.50 16.49 -9.58
CA GLY A 13 13.07 17.68 -10.32
C GLY A 13 12.94 18.96 -9.48
N SER A 14 13.27 18.95 -8.18
CA SER A 14 13.13 20.12 -7.31
C SER A 14 14.12 21.27 -7.59
N GLY A 15 15.15 21.04 -8.42
CA GLY A 15 16.24 21.99 -8.66
C GLY A 15 17.19 22.18 -7.46
N ARG A 16 16.94 21.54 -6.31
CA ARG A 16 17.79 21.62 -5.11
C ARG A 16 18.95 20.63 -5.19
N LYS A 17 20.04 20.88 -4.44
CA LYS A 17 21.12 19.89 -4.25
C LYS A 17 20.58 18.64 -3.56
N ALA A 18 21.00 17.46 -4.01
CA ALA A 18 20.58 16.15 -3.48
C ALA A 18 20.59 16.07 -1.95
N LYS A 19 21.69 16.52 -1.30
CA LYS A 19 21.83 16.56 0.18
C LYS A 19 20.89 17.50 0.94
N ARG A 20 20.18 18.38 0.24
CA ARG A 20 19.19 19.31 0.78
C ARG A 20 17.77 18.98 0.30
N CYS A 21 17.57 17.79 -0.27
CA CYS A 21 16.32 17.33 -0.83
C CYS A 21 16.13 15.83 -0.54
N CYS A 22 15.99 14.96 -1.55
CA CYS A 22 15.70 13.54 -1.35
C CYS A 22 16.77 12.79 -0.55
N TYR A 23 18.01 13.27 -0.52
CA TYR A 23 19.14 12.64 0.18
C TYR A 23 19.62 13.49 1.37
N SER A 24 18.73 14.27 1.99
CA SER A 24 19.07 14.94 3.25
C SER A 24 19.18 13.91 4.39
N ALA A 25 19.98 14.23 5.40
CA ALA A 25 20.17 13.32 6.54
C ALA A 25 18.83 13.05 7.24
N GLU A 26 18.01 14.08 7.39
CA GLU A 26 16.69 14.02 8.02
C GLU A 26 15.74 13.10 7.23
N ARG A 27 15.76 13.18 5.89
CA ARG A 27 14.91 12.35 5.05
C ARG A 27 15.36 10.89 5.03
N LEU A 28 16.67 10.64 4.98
CA LEU A 28 17.21 9.29 5.08
C LEU A 28 16.94 8.67 6.46
N GLU A 29 17.03 9.47 7.52
CA GLU A 29 16.69 9.04 8.87
C GLU A 29 15.20 8.71 9.00
N ALA A 30 14.31 9.56 8.45
CA ALA A 30 12.87 9.29 8.42
C ALA A 30 12.56 7.98 7.68
N GLU A 31 13.20 7.72 6.54
CA GLU A 31 13.01 6.46 5.79
C GLU A 31 13.47 5.24 6.61
N VAL A 32 14.61 5.34 7.32
CA VAL A 32 15.08 4.29 8.24
C VAL A 32 14.08 4.06 9.37
N GLN A 33 13.50 5.12 9.94
CA GLN A 33 12.49 5.02 10.99
C GLN A 33 11.23 4.32 10.49
N VAL A 34 10.75 4.65 9.29
CA VAL A 34 9.59 4.01 8.65
C VAL A 34 9.83 2.51 8.49
N ARG A 35 10.97 2.11 7.90
CA ARG A 35 11.32 0.70 7.72
C ARG A 35 11.47 -0.04 9.06
N ARG A 36 12.03 0.62 10.07
CA ARG A 36 12.15 0.06 11.43
C ARG A 36 10.77 -0.18 12.03
N ARG A 37 9.85 0.76 11.87
CA ARG A 37 8.47 0.64 12.38
C ARG A 37 7.72 -0.51 11.71
N LEU A 38 7.81 -0.64 10.39
CA LEU A 38 7.25 -1.78 9.64
C LEU A 38 7.79 -3.11 10.19
N ARG A 39 9.11 -3.24 10.32
CA ARG A 39 9.73 -4.45 10.88
C ARG A 39 9.28 -4.76 12.30
N THR A 40 9.04 -3.73 13.12
CA THR A 40 8.49 -3.92 14.48
C THR A 40 7.08 -4.49 14.43
N LEU A 41 6.20 -3.97 13.58
CA LEU A 41 4.83 -4.49 13.43
C LEU A 41 4.83 -5.96 12.98
N VAL A 42 5.65 -6.30 11.98
CA VAL A 42 5.83 -7.68 11.51
C VAL A 42 6.33 -8.58 12.64
N ALA A 43 7.42 -8.19 13.30
CA ALA A 43 8.01 -9.00 14.36
C ALA A 43 7.03 -9.28 15.52
N GLN A 44 6.14 -8.34 15.82
CA GLN A 44 5.11 -8.48 16.85
C GLN A 44 3.98 -9.43 16.44
N SER A 45 3.74 -9.65 15.15
CA SER A 45 2.67 -10.53 14.65
C SER A 45 3.15 -11.94 14.30
N LEU A 46 4.46 -12.16 14.12
CA LEU A 46 5.02 -13.49 13.80
C LEU A 46 4.58 -14.64 14.75
N PRO A 47 4.44 -14.44 16.08
CA PRO A 47 4.00 -15.51 16.96
C PRO A 47 2.59 -16.04 16.64
N ASP A 48 1.72 -15.24 16.02
CA ASP A 48 0.37 -15.65 15.64
C ASP A 48 0.38 -16.68 14.49
N LEU A 49 1.51 -16.85 13.80
CA LEU A 49 1.68 -17.78 12.66
C LEU A 49 2.49 -19.04 13.02
N ALA A 50 2.80 -19.27 14.31
CA ALA A 50 3.75 -20.30 14.73
C ALA A 50 3.31 -21.74 14.40
N ASP A 51 2.02 -21.99 14.30
CA ASP A 51 1.40 -23.30 14.07
C ASP A 51 0.64 -23.40 12.73
N VAL A 52 0.76 -22.38 11.88
CA VAL A 52 0.07 -22.31 10.58
C VAL A 52 0.79 -23.20 9.57
N ASP A 53 0.06 -24.15 8.98
CA ASP A 53 0.58 -24.98 7.90
C ASP A 53 0.47 -24.30 6.52
N GLY A 54 0.96 -24.97 5.48
CA GLY A 54 1.01 -24.39 4.14
C GLY A 54 -0.36 -24.18 3.47
N ASP A 55 -1.36 -25.00 3.79
CA ASP A 55 -2.70 -24.85 3.21
C ASP A 55 -3.48 -23.77 3.95
N GLU A 56 -3.37 -23.73 5.29
CA GLU A 56 -3.91 -22.64 6.10
C GLU A 56 -3.28 -21.30 5.73
N LEU A 57 -1.97 -21.25 5.49
CA LEU A 57 -1.28 -20.03 5.07
C LEU A 57 -1.85 -19.48 3.75
N ARG A 58 -2.15 -20.34 2.76
CA ARG A 58 -2.75 -19.89 1.49
C ARG A 58 -4.12 -19.27 1.69
N GLU A 59 -4.94 -19.86 2.56
CA GLU A 59 -6.26 -19.33 2.90
C GLU A 59 -6.14 -17.99 3.63
N LEU A 60 -5.21 -17.86 4.58
CA LEU A 60 -4.94 -16.59 5.26
C LEU A 60 -4.43 -15.51 4.30
N VAL A 61 -3.58 -15.87 3.33
CA VAL A 61 -3.14 -14.95 2.26
C VAL A 61 -4.33 -14.48 1.42
N HIS A 62 -5.21 -15.41 1.02
CA HIS A 62 -6.42 -15.07 0.28
C HIS A 62 -7.32 -14.12 1.08
N GLN A 63 -7.52 -14.35 2.37
CA GLN A 63 -8.30 -13.44 3.21
C GLN A 63 -7.62 -12.08 3.39
N ALA A 64 -6.28 -12.04 3.48
CA ALA A 64 -5.51 -10.82 3.66
C ALA A 64 -5.63 -9.87 2.46
N ILE A 65 -5.60 -10.40 1.23
CA ILE A 65 -5.70 -9.57 0.01
C ILE A 65 -7.07 -8.92 -0.15
N HIS A 66 -8.13 -9.50 0.40
CA HIS A 66 -9.49 -8.95 0.37
C HIS A 66 -9.80 -7.99 1.54
N LEU A 67 -8.84 -7.74 2.44
CA LEU A 67 -9.07 -6.78 3.52
C LEU A 67 -9.39 -5.34 3.04
N PRO A 68 -8.73 -4.80 2.00
CA PRO A 68 -9.01 -3.43 1.54
C PRO A 68 -10.41 -3.18 0.97
N GLU A 69 -11.08 -4.24 0.47
CA GLU A 69 -12.50 -4.19 0.06
C GLU A 69 -13.41 -3.98 1.27
N ARG A 70 -12.99 -4.49 2.45
CA ARG A 70 -13.82 -4.57 3.66
C ARG A 70 -13.69 -3.34 4.55
N ASP A 71 -12.58 -2.62 4.49
CA ASP A 71 -12.33 -1.44 5.33
C ASP A 71 -11.55 -0.33 4.60
N LEU A 72 -12.15 0.86 4.52
CA LEU A 72 -11.54 2.04 3.86
C LEU A 72 -10.21 2.48 4.47
N SER A 73 -9.97 2.21 5.75
CA SER A 73 -8.68 2.56 6.39
C SER A 73 -7.50 1.79 5.79
N LEU A 74 -7.78 0.69 5.09
CA LEU A 74 -6.80 -0.13 4.40
C LEU A 74 -6.62 0.26 2.94
N GLN A 75 -7.34 1.26 2.43
CA GLN A 75 -7.19 1.79 1.08
C GLN A 75 -6.16 2.93 1.06
N VAL A 76 -5.18 2.86 0.16
CA VAL A 76 -4.20 3.93 0.03
C VAL A 76 -4.88 5.21 -0.45
N ARG A 77 -4.45 6.37 0.05
CA ARG A 77 -4.97 7.63 -0.47
C ARG A 77 -4.37 7.92 -1.85
N LEU A 78 -5.24 8.01 -2.85
CA LEU A 78 -4.85 8.48 -4.18
C LEU A 78 -4.37 9.94 -4.13
N PRO A 79 -3.49 10.34 -5.05
CA PRO A 79 -3.11 11.75 -5.22
C PRO A 79 -4.35 12.62 -5.48
N ALA A 80 -4.36 13.85 -4.94
CA ALA A 80 -5.49 14.77 -5.09
C ALA A 80 -5.78 15.18 -6.54
N LEU A 81 -4.75 15.15 -7.40
CA LEU A 81 -4.91 15.27 -8.84
C LEU A 81 -4.71 13.88 -9.44
N ALA A 82 -5.74 13.38 -10.13
CA ALA A 82 -5.66 12.08 -10.80
C ALA A 82 -4.48 12.10 -11.78
N SER A 83 -3.58 11.13 -11.63
CA SER A 83 -2.54 10.93 -12.64
C SER A 83 -3.17 10.27 -13.87
N PRO A 84 -2.57 10.42 -15.06
CA PRO A 84 -3.06 9.75 -16.27
C PRO A 84 -3.13 8.21 -16.13
N GLU A 85 -2.33 7.60 -15.24
CA GLU A 85 -2.39 6.18 -14.93
C GLU A 85 -3.62 5.82 -14.09
N VAL A 86 -3.96 6.65 -13.08
CA VAL A 86 -5.17 6.48 -12.27
C VAL A 86 -6.42 6.64 -13.13
N GLU A 87 -6.46 7.64 -14.02
CA GLU A 87 -7.57 7.84 -14.95
C GLU A 87 -7.77 6.65 -15.90
N ARG A 88 -6.67 6.07 -16.39
CA ARG A 88 -6.73 4.89 -17.27
C ARG A 88 -7.19 3.64 -16.54
N ALA A 89 -6.70 3.40 -15.32
CA ALA A 89 -7.20 2.32 -14.48
C ALA A 89 -8.71 2.48 -14.24
N ALA A 90 -9.16 3.67 -13.84
CA ALA A 90 -10.59 3.94 -13.62
C ALA A 90 -11.42 3.74 -14.90
N ALA A 91 -10.93 4.16 -16.07
CA ALA A 91 -11.61 3.98 -17.34
C ALA A 91 -11.72 2.49 -17.73
N ALA A 92 -10.65 1.71 -17.58
CA ALA A 92 -10.64 0.26 -17.83
C ALA A 92 -11.62 -0.46 -16.90
N LEU A 93 -11.60 -0.11 -15.61
CA LEU A 93 -12.57 -0.61 -14.63
C LEU A 93 -14.00 -0.32 -15.07
N LEU A 94 -14.32 0.92 -15.46
CA LEU A 94 -15.68 1.28 -15.91
C LEU A 94 -16.09 0.53 -17.18
N ALA A 95 -15.13 0.24 -18.07
CA ALA A 95 -15.33 -0.52 -19.29
C ALA A 95 -15.45 -2.05 -19.09
N ASP A 96 -15.29 -2.54 -17.86
CA ASP A 96 -15.27 -3.98 -17.54
C ASP A 96 -14.11 -4.74 -18.23
N ASP A 97 -12.97 -4.04 -18.42
CA ASP A 97 -11.75 -4.61 -18.97
C ASP A 97 -10.77 -4.94 -17.82
N ASP A 98 -10.93 -6.14 -17.24
CA ASP A 98 -10.14 -6.60 -16.09
C ASP A 98 -8.64 -6.67 -16.42
N TYR A 99 -8.28 -7.08 -17.64
CA TYR A 99 -6.88 -7.20 -18.05
C TYR A 99 -6.21 -5.83 -18.15
N GLU A 100 -6.88 -4.86 -18.77
CA GLU A 100 -6.36 -3.51 -18.85
C GLU A 100 -6.34 -2.83 -17.47
N PHE A 101 -7.35 -3.10 -16.62
CA PHE A 101 -7.40 -2.61 -15.26
C PHE A 101 -6.18 -3.10 -14.45
N ASP A 102 -5.90 -4.40 -14.43
CA ASP A 102 -4.77 -5.00 -13.71
C ASP A 102 -3.43 -4.39 -14.15
N ASP A 103 -3.24 -4.21 -15.45
CA ASP A 103 -2.03 -3.61 -16.03
C ASP A 103 -1.81 -2.16 -15.54
N TRP A 104 -2.87 -1.37 -15.45
CA TRP A 104 -2.79 0.01 -14.96
C TRP A 104 -2.66 0.08 -13.45
N VAL A 105 -3.39 -0.75 -12.70
CA VAL A 105 -3.29 -0.85 -11.24
C VAL A 105 -1.87 -1.21 -10.83
N MET A 106 -1.22 -2.16 -11.51
CA MET A 106 0.17 -2.51 -11.25
C MET A 106 1.11 -1.30 -11.42
N LYS A 107 0.93 -0.51 -12.48
CA LYS A 107 1.73 0.71 -12.73
C LYS A 107 1.49 1.77 -11.66
N VAL A 108 0.25 1.95 -11.21
CA VAL A 108 -0.08 2.88 -10.12
C VAL A 108 0.51 2.39 -8.80
N ALA A 109 0.41 1.11 -8.50
CA ALA A 109 0.96 0.50 -7.29
C ALA A 109 2.49 0.66 -7.23
N LEU A 110 3.21 0.50 -8.35
CA LEU A 110 4.64 0.77 -8.42
C LEU A 110 5.02 2.22 -8.05
N GLN A 111 4.12 3.18 -8.24
CA GLN A 111 4.32 4.58 -7.87
C GLN A 111 3.92 4.87 -6.42
N LEU A 112 2.87 4.20 -5.93
CA LEU A 112 2.26 4.47 -4.62
C LEU A 112 2.76 3.56 -3.49
N ALA A 113 3.33 2.39 -3.78
CA ALA A 113 3.80 1.42 -2.78
C ALA A 113 5.12 1.84 -2.09
N THR A 114 5.22 3.10 -1.68
CA THR A 114 6.37 3.60 -0.91
C THR A 114 6.36 2.98 0.50
N PRO A 115 7.52 2.92 1.19
CA PRO A 115 7.58 2.43 2.57
C PRO A 115 6.63 3.17 3.51
N GLU A 116 6.42 4.47 3.30
CA GLU A 116 5.50 5.29 4.10
C GLU A 116 4.05 4.84 3.91
N ARG A 117 3.60 4.62 2.66
CA ARG A 117 2.25 4.15 2.37
C ARG A 117 2.00 2.74 2.88
N ARG A 118 2.98 1.85 2.73
CA ARG A 118 2.92 0.51 3.31
C ARG A 118 2.82 0.57 4.84
N LEU A 119 3.54 1.48 5.49
CA LEU A 119 3.43 1.69 6.94
C LEU A 119 2.05 2.22 7.35
N GLU A 120 1.45 3.12 6.57
CA GLU A 120 0.08 3.61 6.83
C GLU A 120 -0.92 2.44 6.83
N VAL A 121 -0.90 1.60 5.78
CA VAL A 121 -1.77 0.42 5.68
C VAL A 121 -1.46 -0.59 6.79
N ALA A 122 -0.19 -0.86 7.08
CA ALA A 122 0.21 -1.78 8.15
C ALA A 122 -0.25 -1.32 9.54
N GLN A 123 -0.20 -0.02 9.81
CA GLN A 123 -0.71 0.52 11.07
C GLN A 123 -2.24 0.36 11.14
N ALA A 124 -2.97 0.59 10.04
CA ALA A 124 -4.41 0.34 10.00
C ALA A 124 -4.76 -1.14 10.19
N VAL A 125 -4.00 -2.08 9.61
CA VAL A 125 -4.14 -3.53 9.88
C VAL A 125 -3.94 -3.83 11.37
N ALA A 126 -2.88 -3.30 11.97
CA ALA A 126 -2.61 -3.49 13.40
C ALA A 126 -3.73 -2.89 14.27
N ASP A 127 -4.24 -1.72 13.92
CA ASP A 127 -5.33 -1.06 14.66
C ASP A 127 -6.64 -1.86 14.56
N LEU A 128 -6.96 -2.43 13.39
CA LEU A 128 -8.14 -3.30 13.20
C LEU A 128 -8.00 -4.60 14.00
N ARG A 129 -6.81 -5.21 14.01
CA ARG A 129 -6.51 -6.40 14.82
C ARG A 129 -6.67 -6.10 16.32
N ASP A 130 -6.11 -4.99 16.79
CA ASP A 130 -6.15 -4.60 18.20
C ASP A 130 -7.57 -4.24 18.66
N GLN A 131 -8.45 -3.88 17.72
CA GLN A 131 -9.89 -3.68 17.92
C GLN A 131 -10.72 -4.97 17.74
N ASP A 132 -10.08 -6.13 17.51
CA ASP A 132 -10.73 -7.42 17.26
C ASP A 132 -11.68 -7.42 16.05
N LYS A 133 -11.42 -6.54 15.07
CA LYS A 133 -12.22 -6.42 13.83
C LYS A 133 -11.78 -7.36 12.72
N ILE A 134 -10.55 -7.87 12.80
CA ILE A 134 -9.99 -8.85 11.88
C ILE A 134 -9.27 -9.93 12.67
N ASP A 135 -9.23 -11.14 12.11
CA ASP A 135 -8.54 -12.27 12.71
C ASP A 135 -7.03 -11.98 12.85
N ARG A 136 -6.43 -12.44 13.96
CA ARG A 136 -5.01 -12.18 14.27
C ARG A 136 -4.05 -12.81 13.26
N ARG A 137 -4.36 -14.01 12.76
CA ARG A 137 -3.54 -14.70 11.76
C ARG A 137 -3.65 -14.00 10.41
N VAL A 138 -4.86 -13.57 10.03
CA VAL A 138 -5.06 -12.77 8.82
C VAL A 138 -4.28 -11.45 8.90
N ALA A 139 -4.36 -10.75 10.04
CA ALA A 139 -3.58 -9.54 10.28
C ALA A 139 -2.06 -9.80 10.21
N ALA A 140 -1.59 -10.91 10.78
CA ALA A 140 -0.17 -11.27 10.76
C ALA A 140 0.34 -11.54 9.34
N VAL A 141 -0.43 -12.22 8.50
CA VAL A 141 -0.11 -12.42 7.08
C VAL A 141 -0.09 -11.11 6.31
N ALA A 142 -1.10 -10.24 6.52
CA ALA A 142 -1.14 -8.93 5.88
C ALA A 142 0.06 -8.06 6.27
N LEU A 143 0.45 -8.05 7.55
CA LEU A 143 1.63 -7.34 8.04
C LEU A 143 2.92 -7.89 7.41
N LEU A 144 3.05 -9.22 7.30
CA LEU A 144 4.20 -9.86 6.67
C LEU A 144 4.34 -9.43 5.20
N ASP A 145 3.25 -9.48 4.43
CA ASP A 145 3.20 -9.03 3.03
C ASP A 145 3.57 -7.55 2.89
N LEU A 146 3.01 -6.66 3.72
CA LEU A 146 3.31 -5.23 3.71
C LEU A 146 4.75 -4.90 4.12
N GLY A 147 5.38 -5.80 4.89
CA GLY A 147 6.77 -5.68 5.34
C GLY A 147 7.81 -6.12 4.31
N GLU A 148 7.40 -6.84 3.26
CA GLU A 148 8.30 -7.28 2.18
C GLU A 148 8.84 -6.11 1.36
N ALA A 149 10.04 -6.27 0.79
CA ALA A 149 10.75 -5.16 0.16
C ALA A 149 10.42 -4.95 -1.33
N SER A 150 9.98 -6.00 -2.03
CA SER A 150 9.82 -5.98 -3.49
C SER A 150 8.38 -5.79 -3.93
N GLU A 151 7.45 -6.59 -3.43
CA GLU A 151 6.05 -6.67 -3.88
C GLU A 151 5.15 -6.94 -2.67
N SER A 152 3.92 -6.42 -2.70
CA SER A 152 2.94 -6.61 -1.63
C SER A 152 1.57 -6.71 -2.27
N ALA A 153 0.95 -7.88 -2.16
CA ALA A 153 -0.37 -8.14 -2.72
C ALA A 153 -1.45 -7.33 -1.99
N VAL A 154 -1.30 -7.14 -0.67
CA VAL A 154 -2.21 -6.30 0.12
C VAL A 154 -2.11 -4.84 -0.31
N CYS A 155 -0.91 -4.34 -0.60
CA CYS A 155 -0.73 -2.99 -1.10
C CYS A 155 -1.29 -2.82 -2.52
N LEU A 156 -1.19 -3.84 -3.38
CA LEU A 156 -1.78 -3.83 -4.71
C LEU A 156 -3.32 -3.77 -4.62
N ALA A 157 -3.93 -4.65 -3.83
CA ALA A 157 -5.37 -4.64 -3.57
C ALA A 157 -5.83 -3.30 -2.97
N SER A 158 -5.06 -2.74 -2.04
CA SER A 158 -5.30 -1.42 -1.46
C SER A 158 -5.38 -0.29 -2.50
N VAL A 159 -4.54 -0.36 -3.54
CA VAL A 159 -4.57 0.58 -4.66
C VAL A 159 -5.78 0.34 -5.55
N ALA A 160 -6.06 -0.92 -5.89
CA ALA A 160 -7.21 -1.31 -6.71
C ALA A 160 -8.52 -0.80 -6.12
N GLU A 161 -8.74 -1.06 -4.83
CA GLU A 161 -9.95 -0.65 -4.11
C GLU A 161 -10.10 0.86 -4.00
N SER A 162 -8.99 1.57 -3.79
CA SER A 162 -9.00 3.02 -3.76
C SER A 162 -9.42 3.62 -5.12
N ILE A 163 -8.96 3.02 -6.23
CA ILE A 163 -9.38 3.39 -7.59
C ILE A 163 -10.86 3.06 -7.79
N ALA A 164 -11.32 1.89 -7.36
CA ALA A 164 -12.70 1.46 -7.51
C ALA A 164 -13.69 2.38 -6.76
N VAL A 165 -13.35 2.78 -5.53
CA VAL A 165 -14.11 3.77 -4.75
C VAL A 165 -14.06 5.14 -5.42
N SER A 166 -12.89 5.59 -5.88
CA SER A 166 -12.76 6.90 -6.55
C SER A 166 -13.50 6.96 -7.90
N ALA A 167 -13.64 5.83 -8.60
CA ALA A 167 -14.37 5.73 -9.87
C ALA A 167 -15.90 5.59 -9.66
N GLY A 168 -16.36 5.47 -8.42
CA GLY A 168 -17.76 5.31 -8.07
C GLY A 168 -18.35 3.92 -8.37
N ARG A 169 -17.51 2.90 -8.64
CA ARG A 169 -17.94 1.50 -8.79
C ARG A 169 -18.21 0.85 -7.44
N GLU A 170 -17.47 1.21 -6.40
CA GLU A 170 -17.73 0.78 -5.03
C GLU A 170 -18.41 1.87 -4.19
N ARG A 171 -19.45 1.48 -3.45
CA ARG A 171 -19.97 2.32 -2.37
C ARG A 171 -18.94 2.29 -1.25
N THR A 172 -18.62 3.43 -0.64
CA THR A 172 -18.01 3.40 0.69
C THR A 172 -18.80 2.43 1.60
N PRO A 173 -18.22 1.80 2.63
CA PRO A 173 -18.96 0.99 3.60
C PRO A 173 -20.15 1.72 4.25
N SER A 174 -20.23 3.05 4.09
CA SER A 174 -21.35 3.91 4.49
C SER A 174 -22.42 4.16 3.42
N GLY A 175 -22.29 3.59 2.21
CA GLY A 175 -23.23 3.77 1.10
C GLY A 175 -23.08 5.07 0.31
N LEU A 176 -22.06 5.89 0.59
CA LEU A 176 -21.86 7.20 -0.05
C LEU A 176 -20.95 7.08 -1.27
N LEU A 177 -21.37 7.70 -2.37
CA LEU A 177 -20.52 7.96 -3.53
C LEU A 177 -19.54 9.08 -3.16
N VAL A 178 -18.24 8.84 -3.35
CA VAL A 178 -17.24 9.92 -3.24
C VAL A 178 -17.40 10.78 -4.49
N ALA A 179 -18.00 11.95 -4.34
CA ALA A 179 -17.99 12.97 -5.39
C ALA A 179 -16.56 13.51 -5.53
N SER A 180 -16.02 13.39 -6.74
CA SER A 180 -14.80 14.09 -7.17
C SER A 180 -15.04 15.59 -7.36
#